data_AF-A0A6A6N8Q8-F1
#
_entry.id   AF-A0A6A6N8Q8-F1
#
_cell.length_a   1.000
_cell.length_b   1.000
_cell.length_c   1.000
_cell.angle_alpha   90.00
_cell.angle_beta   90.00
_cell.angle_gamma   90.00
#
_symmetry.space_group_name_H-M   'P 1'
#
loop_
_entity.id
_entity.type
_entity.pdbx_description
1 polymer ?
#
loop_
_entity_poly.entity_id
_entity_poly.type
_entity_poly.pdbx_seq_one_letter_code
_entity_poly.pdbx_strand_id
1 'polypeptide(L)'
;MALSEKKVMGTMDFLVCKMGWQPAAVTRVPNILGHSLEKRIIPRCSVVRVLLLKGLIKGDVYLSSVLLPSEKLFLESFKLVKI
;
A
#
# COMPACT_ATOMS: atom_id res chain seq x y z
N MET A 1 4.31 1.24 -21.04
CA MET A 1 2.92 0.95 -20.61
C MET A 1 2.22 2.27 -20.33
N ALA A 2 1.03 2.49 -20.89
CA ALA A 2 0.17 3.60 -20.51
C ALA A 2 -0.90 3.10 -19.53
N LEU A 3 -1.16 3.85 -18.46
CA LEU A 3 -2.25 3.57 -17.52
C LEU A 3 -3.46 4.41 -17.90
N SER A 4 -4.67 3.88 -17.72
CA SER A 4 -5.88 4.68 -17.90
C SER A 4 -6.01 5.73 -16.79
N GLU A 5 -6.58 6.88 -17.12
CA GLU A 5 -6.86 7.94 -16.15
C GLU A 5 -7.68 7.41 -14.96
N LYS A 6 -8.73 6.65 -15.24
CA LYS A 6 -9.56 5.97 -14.22
C LYS A 6 -8.72 5.14 -13.25
N LYS A 7 -7.70 4.44 -13.75
CA LYS A 7 -6.80 3.60 -12.93
C LYS A 7 -5.93 4.46 -12.02
N VAL A 8 -5.36 5.53 -12.55
CA VAL A 8 -4.52 6.46 -11.79
C VAL A 8 -5.35 7.17 -10.73
N MET A 9 -6.48 7.77 -11.11
CA MET A 9 -7.39 8.46 -10.20
C MET A 9 -7.89 7.55 -9.08
N GLY A 10 -8.36 6.34 -9.40
CA GLY A 10 -8.84 5.40 -8.39
C GLY A 10 -7.75 4.96 -7.40
N THR A 11 -6.51 4.84 -7.87
CA THR A 11 -5.37 4.49 -7.00
C THR A 11 -4.97 5.68 -6.13
N MET A 12 -4.94 6.89 -6.68
CA MET A 12 -4.64 8.13 -5.94
C MET A 12 -5.69 8.43 -4.88
N ASP A 13 -6.99 8.33 -5.21
CA ASP A 13 -8.08 8.49 -4.25
C ASP A 13 -7.93 7.54 -3.06
N PHE A 14 -7.65 6.27 -3.34
CA PHE A 14 -7.47 5.29 -2.28
C PHE A 14 -6.23 5.57 -1.42
N LEU A 15 -5.06 5.77 -2.03
CA LEU A 15 -3.81 5.93 -1.29
C LEU A 15 -3.74 7.27 -0.54
N VAL A 16 -4.11 8.37 -1.19
CA VAL A 16 -4.00 9.72 -0.61
C VAL A 16 -5.21 10.04 0.24
N CYS A 17 -6.42 9.95 -0.32
CA CYS A 17 -7.62 10.41 0.38
C CYS A 17 -8.07 9.43 1.47
N LYS A 18 -8.10 8.12 1.19
CA LYS A 18 -8.63 7.12 2.14
C LYS A 18 -7.59 6.62 3.12
N MET A 19 -6.35 6.43 2.66
CA MET A 19 -5.27 5.87 3.46
C MET A 19 -4.33 6.92 4.06
N GLY A 20 -4.42 8.19 3.64
CA GLY A 20 -3.66 9.30 4.21
C GLY A 20 -2.19 9.36 3.80
N TRP A 21 -1.78 8.64 2.74
CA TRP A 21 -0.42 8.72 2.25
C TRP A 21 -0.15 10.08 1.60
N GLN A 22 1.04 10.63 1.86
CA GLN A 22 1.46 11.86 1.19
C GLN A 22 1.58 11.62 -0.32
N PRO A 23 1.10 12.55 -1.18
CA PRO A 23 1.27 12.44 -2.63
C PRO A 23 2.74 12.21 -3.04
N ALA A 24 3.67 12.85 -2.33
CA ALA A 24 5.11 12.67 -2.53
C ALA A 24 5.60 11.22 -2.28
N ALA A 25 4.91 10.45 -1.42
CA ALA A 25 5.24 9.04 -1.22
C ALA A 25 4.83 8.19 -2.43
N VAL A 26 3.72 8.54 -3.10
CA VAL A 26 3.25 7.85 -4.31
C VAL A 26 4.16 8.16 -5.50
N THR A 27 4.54 9.43 -5.68
CA THR A 27 5.40 9.85 -6.81
C THR A 27 6.81 9.28 -6.75
N ARG A 28 7.32 8.94 -5.55
CA ARG A 28 8.62 8.26 -5.36
C ARG A 28 8.62 6.81 -5.86
N VAL A 29 7.46 6.18 -6.00
CA VAL A 29 7.32 4.79 -6.44
C VAL A 29 6.22 4.63 -7.50
N PRO A 30 6.34 5.26 -8.67
CA PRO A 30 5.26 5.31 -9.66
C PRO A 30 4.84 3.93 -10.18
N ASN A 31 5.74 2.94 -10.12
CA ASN A 31 5.48 1.57 -10.56
C ASN A 31 4.30 0.90 -9.83
N ILE A 32 3.97 1.35 -8.61
CA ILE A 32 2.84 0.79 -7.84
C ILE A 32 1.49 1.07 -8.50
N LEU A 33 1.39 2.12 -9.34
CA LEU A 33 0.16 2.46 -10.06
C LEU A 33 -0.24 1.39 -11.09
N GLY A 34 0.74 0.59 -11.55
CA GLY A 34 0.51 -0.56 -12.40
C GLY A 34 -0.04 -1.79 -11.67
N HIS A 35 -0.01 -1.83 -10.33
CA HIS A 35 -0.54 -2.95 -9.57
C HIS A 35 -2.07 -2.97 -9.55
N SER A 36 -2.68 -4.16 -9.39
CA SER A 36 -4.13 -4.26 -9.23
C SER A 36 -4.60 -3.55 -7.96
N LEU A 37 -5.59 -2.66 -8.11
CA LEU A 37 -6.11 -1.87 -6.99
C LEU A 37 -6.84 -2.80 -6.02
N GLU A 38 -7.79 -3.58 -6.54
CA GLU A 38 -8.63 -4.49 -5.75
C GLU A 38 -7.87 -5.71 -5.25
N LYS A 39 -6.96 -6.28 -6.07
CA LYS A 39 -6.28 -7.55 -5.70
C LYS A 39 -5.01 -7.37 -4.88
N ARG A 40 -4.35 -6.20 -4.94
CA ARG A 40 -3.04 -5.99 -4.30
C ARG A 40 -2.99 -4.76 -3.42
N ILE A 41 -3.39 -3.60 -3.91
CA ILE A 41 -3.21 -2.34 -3.17
C ILE A 41 -4.16 -2.30 -1.96
N ILE A 42 -5.46 -2.49 -2.19
CA ILE A 42 -6.48 -2.42 -1.13
C ILE A 42 -6.21 -3.45 -0.01
N PRO A 43 -6.00 -4.75 -0.29
CA PRO A 43 -5.80 -5.74 0.77
C PRO A 43 -4.56 -5.44 1.62
N ARG A 44 -3.43 -5.08 0.99
CA ARG A 44 -2.16 -4.87 1.69
C ARG A 44 -2.17 -3.60 2.54
N CYS A 45 -2.67 -2.50 2.00
CA CYS A 45 -2.82 -1.26 2.76
C CYS A 45 -3.79 -1.43 3.93
N SER A 46 -4.86 -2.21 3.76
CA SER A 46 -5.83 -2.48 4.83
C SER A 46 -5.20 -3.26 5.99
N VAL A 47 -4.38 -4.27 5.70
CA VAL A 47 -3.61 -5.00 6.73
C VAL A 47 -2.73 -4.03 7.52
N VAL A 48 -1.95 -3.20 6.84
CA VAL A 48 -1.08 -2.20 7.49
C VAL A 48 -1.87 -1.25 8.38
N ARG A 49 -3.03 -0.76 7.91
CA ARG A 49 -3.90 0.11 8.70
C ARG A 49 -4.40 -0.58 9.96
N VAL A 50 -4.86 -1.83 9.87
CA VAL A 50 -5.30 -2.61 11.04
C VAL A 50 -4.15 -2.81 12.02
N LEU A 51 -2.94 -3.13 11.54
CA LEU A 51 -1.78 -3.33 12.40
C LEU A 51 -1.34 -2.04 13.11
N LEU A 52 -1.39 -0.89 12.41
CA LEU A 52 -1.15 0.42 13.01
C LEU A 52 -2.18 0.75 14.08
N LEU A 53 -3.46 0.55 13.80
CA LEU A 53 -4.55 0.81 14.76
C LEU A 53 -4.48 -0.09 15.99
N LYS A 54 -3.99 -1.32 15.83
CA LYS A 54 -3.73 -2.24 16.95
C LYS A 54 -2.41 -1.95 17.69
N GLY A 55 -1.62 -0.98 17.23
CA GLY A 55 -0.32 -0.65 17.83
C GLY A 55 0.76 -1.74 17.65
N LEU A 56 0.52 -2.69 16.74
CA LEU A 56 1.38 -3.84 16.50
C LEU A 56 2.59 -3.52 15.64
N ILE A 57 2.48 -2.46 14.83
CA ILE A 57 3.59 -1.83 14.13
C ILE A 57 3.62 -0.34 14.50
N LYS A 58 4.82 0.24 14.60
CA LYS A 58 5.03 1.63 15.00
C LYS A 58 5.92 2.34 14.00
N GLY A 59 5.69 3.64 13.84
CA GLY A 59 6.49 4.52 12.99
C GLY A 59 5.99 4.62 11.54
N ASP A 60 6.81 5.29 10.72
CA ASP A 60 6.51 5.54 9.32
C ASP A 60 6.65 4.25 8.51
N VAL A 61 5.51 3.69 8.11
CA VAL A 61 5.48 2.62 7.11
C VAL A 61 5.72 3.27 5.76
N TYR A 62 6.63 2.73 4.95
CA TYR A 62 6.89 3.23 3.60
C TYR A 62 5.99 2.54 2.57
N LEU A 63 5.44 3.31 1.63
CA LEU A 63 4.53 2.76 0.60
C LEU A 63 5.24 1.69 -0.26
N SER A 64 6.54 1.89 -0.48
CA SER A 64 7.43 0.96 -1.16
C SER A 64 7.48 -0.40 -0.45
N SER A 65 7.61 -0.44 0.88
CA SER A 65 7.71 -1.71 1.63
C SER A 65 6.39 -2.48 1.66
N VAL A 66 5.26 -1.82 1.47
CA VAL A 66 3.94 -2.46 1.43
C VAL A 66 3.65 -3.02 0.03
N LEU A 67 3.91 -2.21 -1.01
CA LEU A 67 3.39 -2.48 -2.35
C LEU A 67 4.40 -3.12 -3.30
N LEU A 68 5.71 -2.93 -3.13
CA LEU A 68 6.72 -3.53 -4.02
C LEU A 68 6.97 -5.02 -3.77
N PRO A 69 7.02 -5.54 -2.52
CA PRO A 69 7.40 -6.93 -2.30
C PRO A 69 6.47 -7.93 -2.99
N SER A 70 7.02 -9.10 -3.33
CA SER A 70 6.20 -10.24 -3.76
C SER A 70 5.20 -10.61 -2.66
N GLU A 71 4.16 -11.37 -3.00
CA GLU A 71 3.18 -11.81 -2.01
C GLU A 71 3.83 -12.61 -0.88
N LYS A 72 4.76 -13.50 -1.20
CA LYS A 72 5.53 -14.28 -0.21
C LYS A 72 6.25 -13.36 0.78
N LEU A 73 7.03 -12.39 0.28
CA LEU A 73 7.80 -11.47 1.12
C LEU A 73 6.90 -10.55 1.94
N PHE A 74 5.79 -10.08 1.36
CA PHE A 74 4.80 -9.29 2.09
C PHE A 74 4.24 -10.08 3.27
N LEU A 75 3.82 -11.32 3.04
CA LEU A 75 3.27 -12.17 4.10
C LEU A 75 4.31 -12.49 5.17
N GLU A 76 5.56 -12.80 4.80
CA GLU A 76 6.65 -13.02 5.77
C GLU A 76 6.90 -11.79 6.64
N SER A 77 6.86 -10.58 6.06
CA SER A 77 7.07 -9.33 6.79
C SER A 77 6.01 -9.06 7.86
N PHE A 78 4.77 -9.49 7.64
CA PHE A 78 3.65 -9.28 8.57
C PHE A 78 3.26 -10.52 9.40
N LYS A 79 3.79 -11.71 9.11
CA LYS A 79 3.59 -12.93 9.91
C LYS A 79 4.26 -12.87 11.29
N LEU A 80 5.31 -12.06 11.45
CA LEU A 80 6.00 -11.88 12.73
C LEU A 80 5.20 -11.03 13.72
N VAL A 81 4.13 -10.41 13.26
CA VAL A 81 3.21 -9.66 14.10
C VAL A 81 2.15 -10.62 14.62
N LYS A 82 2.37 -11.19 15.82
CA LYS A 82 1.35 -11.97 16.53
C LYS A 82 0.16 -11.05 16.85
N ILE A 83 -0.96 -11.26 16.17
CA ILE A 83 -2.27 -10.66 16.45
C ILE A 83 -2.93 -11.38 17.61
#